data_AF-A0A849T039-F1
#
_entry.id   AF-A0A849T039-F1
#
_cell.length_a   1.000
_cell.length_b   1.000
_cell.length_c   1.000
_cell.angle_alpha   90.00
_cell.angle_beta   90.00
_cell.angle_gamma   90.00
#
_symmetry.space_group_name_H-M   'P 1'
#
loop_
_entity.id
_entity.type
_entity.pdbx_description
1 polymer ?
#
loop_
_entity_poly.entity_id
_entity_poly.type
_entity_poly.pdbx_seq_one_letter_code
_entity_poly.pdbx_strand_id
1 'polypeptide(L)'
;MNFIISLIVIFSSEMAFSSEAIGFYSGGKLKDGVSILDSGINIHKLFLSRKRFFGTQEIQDVISDSADFVRQEYPQAELIQIGDIANKDGGICKGHSSHQNGLDADIVYLTKNGRLQSQDAPYWEEEFVKNNTVSSNFHVERNFSLFKFLIINKSVNRIFVDAAIKKEFCSFAKKNNLMSDVETVETLRRIRVEKLHSTHFHMRINCPATDLTCKPQAEVPIGSGC
;
A
#
# COMPACT_ATOMS: atom_id res chain seq x y z
N MET A 1 -26.51 -33.98 48.74
CA MET A 1 -26.09 -32.56 48.77
C MET A 1 -25.34 -32.29 47.47
N ASN A 2 -26.05 -31.85 46.42
CA ASN A 2 -25.43 -31.55 45.12
C ASN A 2 -25.08 -30.07 45.08
N PHE A 3 -23.78 -29.76 45.09
CA PHE A 3 -23.29 -28.41 44.82
C PHE A 3 -23.23 -28.20 43.30
N ILE A 4 -24.10 -27.32 42.79
CA ILE A 4 -24.00 -26.79 41.44
C ILE A 4 -22.99 -25.65 41.49
N ILE A 5 -21.82 -25.85 40.90
CA ILE A 5 -20.85 -24.78 40.66
C ILE A 5 -21.28 -24.06 39.38
N SER A 6 -21.90 -22.89 39.53
CA SER A 6 -22.16 -21.99 38.41
C SER A 6 -20.83 -21.36 37.96
N LEU A 7 -20.35 -21.77 36.80
CA LEU A 7 -19.22 -21.15 36.12
C LEU A 7 -19.68 -19.79 35.58
N ILE A 8 -19.32 -18.70 36.24
CA ILE A 8 -19.51 -17.35 35.71
C ILE A 8 -18.42 -17.11 34.68
N VAL A 9 -18.77 -17.22 33.40
CA VAL A 9 -17.92 -16.77 32.29
C VAL A 9 -18.09 -15.26 32.19
N ILE A 10 -17.09 -14.52 32.67
CA ILE A 10 -17.01 -13.07 32.46
C ILE A 10 -16.49 -12.86 31.03
N PHE A 11 -17.38 -12.52 30.10
CA PHE A 11 -16.97 -11.94 28.82
C PHE A 11 -16.50 -10.51 29.07
N SER A 12 -15.18 -10.31 29.19
CA SER A 12 -14.60 -8.99 29.01
C SER A 12 -14.65 -8.66 27.53
N SER A 13 -15.72 -7.98 27.09
CA SER A 13 -15.69 -7.29 25.81
C SER A 13 -14.76 -6.09 25.96
N GLU A 14 -13.46 -6.28 25.71
CA GLU A 14 -12.66 -5.15 25.25
C GLU A 14 -13.37 -4.65 23.99
N MET A 15 -13.95 -3.44 24.05
CA MET A 15 -14.34 -2.75 22.83
C MET A 15 -13.04 -2.50 22.07
N ALA A 16 -12.70 -3.39 21.15
CA ALA A 16 -11.77 -3.08 20.09
C ALA A 16 -12.45 -1.96 19.29
N PHE A 17 -12.05 -0.71 19.54
CA PHE A 17 -12.44 0.38 18.68
C PHE A 17 -11.85 0.09 17.30
N SER A 18 -12.72 -0.08 16.31
CA SER A 18 -12.28 -0.18 14.91
C SER A 18 -11.57 1.11 14.54
N SER A 19 -10.41 1.00 13.92
CA SER A 19 -9.73 2.16 13.33
C SER A 19 -10.67 2.90 12.39
N GLU A 20 -10.55 4.22 12.31
CA GLU A 20 -11.40 5.07 11.46
C GLU A 20 -10.54 6.08 10.69
N ALA A 21 -10.70 6.11 9.37
CA ALA A 21 -10.21 7.16 8.50
C ALA A 21 -11.19 8.35 8.49
N ILE A 22 -10.72 9.51 8.91
CA ILE A 22 -11.54 10.73 8.99
C ILE A 22 -11.08 11.73 7.94
N GLY A 23 -12.02 12.25 7.14
CA GLY A 23 -11.76 13.32 6.17
C GLY A 23 -11.11 12.83 4.89
N PHE A 24 -10.42 13.74 4.19
CA PHE A 24 -9.77 13.46 2.91
C PHE A 24 -8.30 13.08 3.12
N TYR A 25 -7.70 12.34 2.18
CA TYR A 25 -6.31 11.86 2.26
C TYR A 25 -5.28 12.95 2.56
N SER A 26 -5.52 14.20 2.11
CA SER A 26 -4.68 15.39 2.30
C SER A 26 -5.30 16.47 3.19
N GLY A 27 -6.07 16.06 4.20
CA GLY A 27 -6.74 16.96 5.14
C GLY A 27 -7.58 16.15 6.13
N GLY A 28 -6.96 15.11 6.69
CA GLY A 28 -7.65 14.05 7.41
C GLY A 28 -7.01 13.74 8.75
N LYS A 29 -7.58 12.74 9.44
CA LYS A 29 -7.06 12.18 10.69
C LYS A 29 -7.24 10.67 10.67
N LEU A 30 -6.44 10.00 11.49
CA LEU A 30 -6.61 8.59 11.80
C LEU A 30 -7.02 8.50 13.26
N LYS A 31 -8.10 7.78 13.53
CA LYS A 31 -8.56 7.51 14.89
C LYS A 31 -8.41 6.02 15.16
N ASP A 32 -7.93 5.69 16.36
CA ASP A 32 -7.73 4.31 16.81
C ASP A 32 -6.93 3.45 15.80
N GLY A 33 -5.94 4.08 15.15
CA GLY A 33 -5.13 3.46 14.12
C GLY A 33 -4.29 2.30 14.64
N VAL A 34 -4.14 1.28 13.80
CA VAL A 34 -3.33 0.09 14.11
C VAL A 34 -1.90 0.27 13.63
N SER A 35 -0.95 -0.29 14.39
CA SER A 35 0.46 -0.36 13.99
C SER A 35 0.67 -1.57 13.09
N ILE A 36 1.27 -1.38 11.91
CA ILE A 36 1.65 -2.50 11.03
C ILE A 36 2.81 -3.35 11.59
N LEU A 37 3.45 -2.92 12.68
CA LEU A 37 4.47 -3.71 13.36
C LEU A 37 3.86 -4.80 14.26
N ASP A 38 2.60 -4.63 14.65
CA ASP A 38 1.94 -5.49 15.63
C ASP A 38 1.23 -6.67 14.96
N SER A 39 1.14 -6.67 13.63
CA SER A 39 0.38 -7.67 12.87
C SER A 39 1.13 -8.97 12.57
N GLY A 40 2.44 -9.04 12.87
CA GLY A 40 3.25 -10.23 12.58
C GLY A 40 3.38 -10.57 11.09
N ILE A 41 3.03 -9.63 10.21
CA ILE A 41 3.10 -9.79 8.76
C ILE A 41 4.56 -9.82 8.29
N ASN A 42 4.85 -10.66 7.29
CA ASN A 42 6.19 -10.82 6.72
C ASN A 42 6.56 -9.66 5.79
N ILE A 43 6.73 -8.47 6.37
CA ILE A 43 7.15 -7.25 5.68
C ILE A 43 8.51 -6.77 6.16
N HIS A 44 9.11 -5.87 5.39
CA HIS A 44 10.31 -5.15 5.77
C HIS A 44 10.01 -3.66 5.96
N LYS A 45 9.74 -3.23 7.20
CA LYS A 45 9.41 -1.82 7.47
C LYS A 45 10.68 -0.95 7.48
N LEU A 46 10.71 0.05 6.61
CA LEU A 46 11.76 1.06 6.52
C LEU A 46 11.47 2.27 7.41
N PHE A 47 12.47 3.12 7.67
CA PHE A 47 12.31 4.43 8.31
C PHE A 47 11.64 4.40 9.70
N LEU A 48 11.93 3.37 10.51
CA LEU A 48 11.26 3.16 11.81
C LEU A 48 11.34 4.39 12.73
N SER A 49 12.45 5.11 12.70
CA SER A 49 12.68 6.34 13.47
C SER A 49 11.66 7.46 13.18
N ARG A 50 11.00 7.45 12.01
CA ARG A 50 9.97 8.43 11.63
C ARG A 50 8.64 8.20 12.34
N LYS A 51 8.39 7.01 12.90
CA LYS A 51 7.14 6.63 13.57
C LYS A 51 5.88 6.77 12.70
N ARG A 52 6.01 6.47 11.41
CA ARG A 52 4.95 6.52 10.39
C ARG A 52 4.56 5.12 9.92
N PHE A 53 4.08 4.31 10.86
CA PHE A 53 3.71 2.92 10.64
C PHE A 53 2.28 2.63 11.14
N PHE A 54 1.45 3.67 11.21
CA PHE A 54 0.06 3.54 11.63
C PHE A 54 -0.86 3.70 10.42
N GLY A 55 -1.95 2.94 10.41
CA GLY A 55 -2.98 2.99 9.38
C GLY A 55 -4.31 2.49 9.91
N THR A 56 -5.31 2.40 9.04
CA THR A 56 -6.51 1.64 9.36
C THR A 56 -6.24 0.13 9.26
N GLN A 57 -7.16 -0.68 9.80
CA GLN A 57 -7.10 -2.14 9.65
C GLN A 57 -7.11 -2.54 8.17
N GLU A 58 -7.90 -1.85 7.34
CA GLU A 58 -8.02 -2.17 5.92
C GLU A 58 -6.71 -1.99 5.15
N ILE A 59 -5.91 -0.95 5.45
CA ILE A 59 -4.60 -0.83 4.78
C ILE A 59 -3.61 -1.86 5.30
N GLN A 60 -3.70 -2.23 6.59
CA GLN A 60 -2.88 -3.30 7.15
C GLN A 60 -3.20 -4.64 6.45
N ASP A 61 -4.48 -4.93 6.23
CA ASP A 61 -4.93 -6.15 5.54
C ASP A 61 -4.43 -6.17 4.09
N VAL A 62 -4.55 -5.06 3.35
CA VAL A 62 -4.02 -4.97 1.98
C VAL A 62 -2.50 -5.16 1.93
N ILE A 63 -1.75 -4.64 2.92
CA ILE A 63 -0.30 -4.86 3.03
C ILE A 63 0.01 -6.33 3.34
N SER A 64 -0.73 -6.96 4.25
CA SER A 64 -0.58 -8.38 4.56
C SER A 64 -0.80 -9.24 3.32
N ASP A 65 -1.92 -8.99 2.64
CA ASP A 65 -2.31 -9.74 1.44
C ASP A 65 -1.30 -9.59 0.30
N SER A 66 -0.69 -8.41 0.17
CA SER A 66 0.35 -8.21 -0.84
C SER A 66 1.63 -8.95 -0.47
N ALA A 67 2.02 -8.99 0.80
CA ALA A 67 3.17 -9.79 1.25
C ALA A 67 2.95 -11.29 1.01
N ASP A 68 1.73 -11.79 1.27
CA ASP A 68 1.36 -13.18 1.02
C ASP A 68 1.33 -13.50 -0.49
N PHE A 69 0.76 -12.62 -1.30
CA PHE A 69 0.78 -12.74 -2.76
C PHE A 69 2.21 -12.84 -3.29
N VAL A 70 3.12 -11.96 -2.85
CA VAL A 70 4.52 -11.98 -3.31
C VAL A 70 5.23 -13.26 -2.89
N ARG A 71 5.05 -13.73 -1.64
CA ARG A 71 5.64 -15.01 -1.21
C ARG A 71 5.12 -16.20 -2.01
N GLN A 72 3.84 -16.21 -2.33
CA GLN A 72 3.20 -17.30 -3.06
C GLN A 72 3.63 -17.34 -4.52
N GLU A 73 3.50 -16.21 -5.22
CA GLU A 73 3.76 -16.13 -6.66
C GLU A 73 5.26 -16.03 -6.97
N TYR A 74 6.05 -15.44 -6.07
CA TYR A 74 7.47 -15.21 -6.24
C TYR A 74 8.28 -15.61 -4.99
N PRO A 75 8.40 -16.91 -4.65
CA PRO A 75 9.05 -17.36 -3.41
C PRO A 75 10.51 -16.94 -3.21
N GLN A 76 11.19 -16.52 -4.30
CA GLN A 76 12.58 -16.06 -4.30
C GLN A 76 12.70 -14.53 -4.32
N ALA A 77 11.58 -13.80 -4.34
CA ALA A 77 11.58 -12.35 -4.22
C ALA A 77 11.89 -11.94 -2.78
N GLU A 78 12.35 -10.70 -2.63
CA GLU A 78 12.48 -10.04 -1.35
C GLU A 78 11.13 -9.87 -0.65
N LEU A 79 11.18 -9.64 0.67
CA LEU A 79 10.02 -9.16 1.40
C LEU A 79 9.57 -7.80 0.84
N ILE A 80 8.26 -7.56 0.84
CA ILE A 80 7.74 -6.23 0.53
C ILE A 80 8.30 -5.22 1.54
N GLN A 81 8.87 -4.13 1.02
CA GLN A 81 9.49 -3.11 1.84
C GLN A 81 8.58 -1.89 1.94
N ILE A 82 8.15 -1.55 3.15
CA ILE A 82 7.14 -0.54 3.43
C ILE A 82 7.81 0.74 3.93
N GLY A 83 7.59 1.86 3.23
CA GLY A 83 7.93 3.21 3.64
C GLY A 83 6.88 3.82 4.55
N ASP A 84 6.62 5.12 4.42
CA ASP A 84 5.71 5.83 5.33
C ASP A 84 4.24 5.40 5.09
N ILE A 85 3.49 5.20 6.18
CA ILE A 85 2.02 5.08 6.18
C ILE A 85 1.46 6.37 6.77
N ALA A 86 0.87 6.40 7.96
CA ALA A 86 0.47 7.63 8.65
C ALA A 86 1.19 7.78 9.99
N ASN A 87 1.16 9.00 10.55
CA ASN A 87 1.42 9.20 11.98
C ASN A 87 0.35 8.46 12.81
N LYS A 88 0.60 8.26 14.10
CA LYS A 88 -0.33 7.57 15.02
C LYS A 88 -1.78 8.05 14.93
N ASP A 89 -1.98 9.37 14.95
CA ASP A 89 -3.31 10.00 14.87
C ASP A 89 -3.57 10.62 13.48
N GLY A 90 -2.77 10.24 12.48
CA GLY A 90 -2.82 10.80 11.14
C GLY A 90 -2.39 12.27 11.08
N GLY A 91 -3.16 13.10 10.37
CA GLY A 91 -2.88 14.52 10.20
C GLY A 91 -1.65 14.81 9.34
N ILE A 92 -1.16 16.05 9.40
CA ILE A 92 -0.05 16.53 8.57
C ILE A 92 1.18 15.64 8.76
N CYS A 93 1.63 15.04 7.67
CA CYS A 93 2.82 14.19 7.63
C CYS A 93 3.95 14.95 6.92
N LYS A 94 5.00 15.34 7.65
CA LYS A 94 6.10 16.16 7.08
C LYS A 94 6.75 15.45 5.89
N GLY A 95 6.79 16.15 4.74
CA GLY A 95 7.34 15.62 3.48
C GLY A 95 6.28 14.97 2.58
N HIS A 96 5.02 14.89 3.04
CA HIS A 96 3.91 14.28 2.32
C HIS A 96 2.75 15.25 2.19
N SER A 97 2.10 15.26 1.01
CA SER A 97 0.87 16.01 0.81
C SER A 97 -0.36 15.27 1.35
N SER A 98 -0.33 13.92 1.34
CA SER A 98 -1.37 13.06 1.90
C SER A 98 -0.87 12.26 3.11
N HIS A 99 -1.21 10.97 3.26
CA HIS A 99 -0.86 10.14 4.41
C HIS A 99 -1.52 10.58 5.73
N GLN A 100 -2.62 11.34 5.65
CA GLN A 100 -3.20 11.98 6.83
C GLN A 100 -4.32 11.17 7.49
N ASN A 101 -4.93 10.22 6.78
CA ASN A 101 -6.09 9.47 7.28
C ASN A 101 -5.85 7.96 7.39
N GLY A 102 -4.60 7.50 7.24
CA GLY A 102 -4.26 6.08 7.40
C GLY A 102 -4.61 5.18 6.22
N LEU A 103 -4.90 5.73 5.04
CA LEU A 103 -5.28 4.98 3.82
C LEU A 103 -4.22 5.06 2.69
N ASP A 104 -3.03 5.57 3.00
CA ASP A 104 -1.91 5.69 2.06
C ASP A 104 -0.68 4.93 2.60
N ALA A 105 0.07 4.26 1.73
CA ALA A 105 1.34 3.62 2.06
C ALA A 105 2.36 3.74 0.92
N ASP A 106 3.59 4.09 1.25
CA ASP A 106 4.73 4.04 0.32
C ASP A 106 5.34 2.64 0.31
N ILE A 107 5.63 2.10 -0.88
CA ILE A 107 6.15 0.75 -1.02
C ILE A 107 7.27 0.73 -2.07
N VAL A 108 8.38 0.06 -1.74
CA VAL A 108 9.50 -0.14 -2.68
C VAL A 108 9.06 -1.10 -3.77
N TYR A 109 9.48 -0.82 -5.01
CA TYR A 109 9.29 -1.75 -6.12
C TYR A 109 10.06 -3.05 -5.92
N LEU A 110 9.48 -4.16 -6.40
CA LEU A 110 10.19 -5.45 -6.45
C LEU A 110 11.38 -5.38 -7.41
N THR A 111 12.48 -5.96 -7.01
CA THR A 111 13.77 -5.87 -7.68
C THR A 111 14.19 -7.21 -8.27
N LYS A 112 15.19 -7.18 -9.14
CA LYS A 112 15.80 -8.40 -9.70
C LYS A 112 16.82 -9.01 -8.75
N ASN A 113 17.52 -8.17 -7.97
CA ASN A 113 18.57 -8.61 -7.05
C ASN A 113 18.04 -9.04 -5.66
N GLY A 114 16.77 -8.80 -5.35
CA GLY A 114 16.16 -9.21 -4.08
C GLY A 114 16.73 -8.47 -2.86
N ARG A 115 17.30 -7.28 -3.04
CA ARG A 115 17.98 -6.56 -1.95
C ARG A 115 16.98 -5.84 -1.05
N LEU A 116 17.08 -6.11 0.26
CA LEU A 116 16.42 -5.29 1.28
C LEU A 116 17.23 -4.01 1.56
N GLN A 117 16.56 -2.87 1.60
CA GLN A 117 17.14 -1.59 2.03
C GLN A 117 17.32 -1.58 3.55
N SER A 118 18.24 -0.74 4.07
CA SER A 118 18.39 -0.62 5.53
C SER A 118 17.14 -0.02 6.19
N GLN A 119 16.64 -0.67 7.27
CA GLN A 119 15.48 -0.16 8.01
C GLN A 119 15.77 1.17 8.71
N ASP A 120 17.04 1.41 9.05
CA ASP A 120 17.52 2.60 9.76
C ASP A 120 17.98 3.72 8.82
N ALA A 121 17.96 3.50 7.50
CA ALA A 121 18.31 4.54 6.54
C ALA A 121 17.40 5.78 6.71
N PRO A 122 17.93 7.00 6.62
CA PRO A 122 17.11 8.20 6.75
C PRO A 122 16.28 8.48 5.49
N TYR A 123 16.62 7.87 4.35
CA TYR A 123 15.99 8.04 3.04
C TYR A 123 16.04 6.75 2.23
N TRP A 124 15.29 6.69 1.12
CA TRP A 124 15.37 5.59 0.16
C TRP A 124 16.80 5.43 -0.35
N GLU A 125 17.29 4.20 -0.38
CA GLU A 125 18.65 3.87 -0.84
C GLU A 125 18.72 3.62 -2.35
N GLU A 126 17.56 3.44 -3.00
CA GLU A 126 17.48 3.06 -4.40
C GLU A 126 16.55 3.98 -5.20
N GLU A 127 17.04 4.38 -6.38
CA GLU A 127 16.29 5.13 -7.37
C GLU A 127 16.00 4.23 -8.58
N PHE A 128 14.72 4.07 -8.89
CA PHE A 128 14.23 3.25 -9.99
C PHE A 128 14.03 4.03 -11.28
N VAL A 129 14.03 5.37 -11.24
CA VAL A 129 13.94 6.20 -12.44
C VAL A 129 15.00 7.28 -12.40
N LYS A 130 15.83 7.34 -13.45
CA LYS A 130 16.80 8.42 -13.66
C LYS A 130 16.75 8.87 -15.11
N ASN A 131 16.64 10.18 -15.34
CA ASN A 131 16.53 10.77 -16.69
C ASN A 131 15.44 10.09 -17.54
N ASN A 132 14.24 9.91 -16.98
CA ASN A 132 13.10 9.21 -17.60
C ASN A 132 13.37 7.76 -18.04
N THR A 133 14.41 7.13 -17.49
CA THR A 133 14.79 5.73 -17.77
C THR A 133 14.60 4.89 -16.52
N VAL A 134 13.92 3.75 -16.67
CA VAL A 134 13.73 2.80 -15.58
C VAL A 134 15.03 2.01 -15.35
N SER A 135 15.41 1.88 -14.09
CA SER A 135 16.59 1.13 -13.63
C SER A 135 16.53 -0.33 -14.10
N SER A 136 17.68 -0.89 -14.47
CA SER A 136 17.79 -2.30 -14.85
C SER A 136 17.42 -3.26 -13.71
N ASN A 137 17.50 -2.80 -12.45
CA ASN A 137 17.12 -3.59 -11.28
C ASN A 137 15.60 -3.67 -11.06
N PHE A 138 14.81 -2.81 -11.71
CA PHE A 138 13.35 -2.87 -11.64
C PHE A 138 12.83 -4.16 -12.28
N HIS A 139 12.04 -4.94 -11.53
CA HIS A 139 11.45 -6.17 -12.07
C HIS A 139 10.04 -5.92 -12.61
N VAL A 140 9.94 -5.52 -13.89
CA VAL A 140 8.66 -5.11 -14.51
C VAL A 140 7.52 -6.11 -14.35
N GLU A 141 7.77 -7.40 -14.59
CA GLU A 141 6.72 -8.42 -14.55
C GLU A 141 6.15 -8.64 -13.14
N ARG A 142 7.02 -8.87 -12.14
CA ARG A 142 6.61 -9.00 -10.73
C ARG A 142 5.86 -7.78 -10.23
N ASN A 143 6.35 -6.58 -10.53
CA ASN A 143 5.65 -5.35 -10.11
C ASN A 143 4.30 -5.20 -10.81
N PHE A 144 4.22 -5.48 -12.12
CA PHE A 144 2.94 -5.39 -12.84
C PHE A 144 1.92 -6.40 -12.30
N SER A 145 2.36 -7.61 -11.99
CA SER A 145 1.53 -8.66 -11.36
C SER A 145 1.03 -8.25 -9.98
N LEU A 146 1.91 -7.74 -9.12
CA LEU A 146 1.52 -7.19 -7.81
C LEU A 146 0.51 -6.05 -7.96
N PHE A 147 0.72 -5.14 -8.91
CA PHE A 147 -0.18 -4.01 -9.13
C PHE A 147 -1.54 -4.48 -9.63
N LYS A 148 -1.57 -5.49 -10.50
CA LYS A 148 -2.80 -6.12 -10.97
C LYS A 148 -3.55 -6.76 -9.80
N PHE A 149 -2.89 -7.53 -8.95
CA PHE A 149 -3.48 -8.09 -7.73
C PHE A 149 -4.06 -7.01 -6.81
N LEU A 150 -3.28 -5.96 -6.54
CA LEU A 150 -3.69 -4.84 -5.70
C LEU A 150 -4.94 -4.13 -6.24
N ILE A 151 -5.01 -3.88 -7.55
CA ILE A 151 -6.14 -3.16 -8.15
C ILE A 151 -7.39 -4.04 -8.31
N ILE A 152 -7.21 -5.31 -8.68
CA ILE A 152 -8.33 -6.18 -9.07
C ILE A 152 -8.90 -6.92 -7.86
N ASN A 153 -8.04 -7.37 -6.95
CA ASN A 153 -8.45 -8.22 -5.84
C ASN A 153 -8.54 -7.48 -4.50
N LYS A 154 -8.06 -6.23 -4.43
CA LYS A 154 -8.05 -5.44 -3.19
C LYS A 154 -8.70 -4.09 -3.40
N SER A 155 -9.05 -3.44 -2.29
CA SER A 155 -9.73 -2.13 -2.27
C SER A 155 -8.79 -0.96 -2.63
N VAL A 156 -7.83 -1.14 -3.53
CA VAL A 156 -6.88 -0.10 -3.94
C VAL A 156 -7.56 0.86 -4.92
N ASN A 157 -7.56 2.14 -4.57
CA ASN A 157 -8.16 3.20 -5.37
C ASN A 157 -7.23 3.69 -6.49
N ARG A 158 -5.95 3.91 -6.15
CA ARG A 158 -4.90 4.43 -7.04
C ARG A 158 -3.54 3.92 -6.60
N ILE A 159 -2.65 3.77 -7.57
CA ILE A 159 -1.22 3.62 -7.32
C ILE A 159 -0.50 4.75 -8.05
N PHE A 160 0.22 5.61 -7.32
CA PHE A 160 0.96 6.70 -7.92
C PHE A 160 2.43 6.31 -8.15
N VAL A 161 2.92 6.61 -9.34
CA VAL A 161 4.25 6.24 -9.81
C VAL A 161 4.87 7.34 -10.64
N ASP A 162 6.18 7.27 -10.87
CA ASP A 162 6.84 8.10 -11.86
C ASP A 162 6.33 7.79 -13.29
N ALA A 163 6.35 8.81 -14.16
CA ALA A 163 5.93 8.70 -15.56
C ALA A 163 6.67 7.58 -16.33
N ALA A 164 7.96 7.38 -16.07
CA ALA A 164 8.76 6.35 -16.72
C ALA A 164 8.28 4.94 -16.34
N ILE A 165 7.90 4.73 -15.07
CA ILE A 165 7.33 3.45 -14.61
C ILE A 165 5.99 3.18 -15.29
N LYS A 166 5.11 4.18 -15.33
CA LYS A 166 3.82 4.05 -16.04
C LYS A 166 4.03 3.70 -17.52
N LYS A 167 4.96 4.36 -18.19
CA LYS A 167 5.32 4.09 -19.59
C LYS A 167 5.89 2.69 -19.78
N GLU A 168 6.70 2.20 -18.84
CA GLU A 168 7.27 0.86 -18.85
C GLU A 168 6.16 -0.21 -18.76
N PHE A 169 5.20 -0.05 -17.85
CA PHE A 169 4.05 -0.95 -17.76
C PHE A 169 3.16 -0.92 -19.01
N CYS A 170 2.92 0.26 -19.59
CA CYS A 170 2.19 0.38 -20.86
C CYS A 170 2.91 -0.36 -22.00
N SER A 171 4.25 -0.23 -22.07
CA SER A 171 5.08 -0.91 -23.06
C SER A 171 5.08 -2.43 -22.85
N PHE A 172 5.19 -2.87 -21.59
CA PHE A 172 5.09 -4.27 -21.20
C PHE A 172 3.74 -4.87 -21.60
N ALA A 173 2.62 -4.21 -21.30
CA ALA A 173 1.29 -4.68 -21.65
C ALA A 173 1.08 -4.76 -23.17
N LYS A 174 1.53 -3.74 -23.92
CA LYS A 174 1.47 -3.73 -25.40
C LYS A 174 2.30 -4.87 -26.01
N LYS A 175 3.56 -5.04 -25.56
CA LYS A 175 4.47 -6.08 -26.06
C LYS A 175 3.95 -7.51 -25.83
N ASN A 176 3.22 -7.72 -24.74
CA ASN A 176 2.66 -9.02 -24.36
C ASN A 176 1.19 -9.21 -24.79
N ASN A 177 0.64 -8.33 -25.65
CA ASN A 177 -0.74 -8.38 -26.12
C ASN A 177 -1.81 -8.38 -25.01
N LEU A 178 -1.53 -7.70 -23.89
CA LEU A 178 -2.44 -7.64 -22.73
C LEU A 178 -3.44 -6.49 -22.80
N MET A 179 -3.37 -5.63 -23.83
CA MET A 179 -4.21 -4.43 -23.92
C MET A 179 -5.70 -4.70 -24.18
N SER A 180 -6.07 -5.95 -24.52
CA SER A 180 -7.47 -6.40 -24.62
C SER A 180 -8.01 -7.01 -23.32
N ASP A 181 -7.15 -7.27 -22.33
CA ASP A 181 -7.57 -7.76 -21.02
C ASP A 181 -8.17 -6.62 -20.18
N VAL A 182 -9.42 -6.76 -19.77
CA VAL A 182 -10.17 -5.73 -19.03
C VAL A 182 -9.49 -5.41 -17.71
N GLU A 183 -8.95 -6.42 -17.02
CA GLU A 183 -8.26 -6.24 -15.76
C GLU A 183 -6.92 -5.51 -15.95
N THR A 184 -6.19 -5.80 -17.02
CA THR A 184 -4.98 -5.05 -17.41
C THR A 184 -5.31 -3.59 -17.71
N VAL A 185 -6.38 -3.32 -18.46
CA VAL A 185 -6.82 -1.95 -18.77
C VAL A 185 -7.21 -1.20 -17.49
N GLU A 186 -7.93 -1.85 -16.57
CA GLU A 186 -8.32 -1.28 -15.27
C GLU A 186 -7.11 -1.03 -14.37
N THR A 187 -6.18 -2.00 -14.29
CA THR A 187 -4.91 -1.87 -13.56
C THR A 187 -4.15 -0.66 -14.07
N LEU A 188 -3.98 -0.54 -15.39
CA LEU A 188 -3.33 0.60 -16.00
C LEU A 188 -4.11 1.89 -15.69
N ARG A 189 -5.43 1.94 -15.83
CA ARG A 189 -6.24 3.14 -15.53
C ARG A 189 -5.92 3.69 -14.13
N ARG A 190 -5.86 2.81 -13.13
CA ARG A 190 -5.65 3.13 -11.71
C ARG A 190 -4.20 3.51 -11.36
N ILE A 191 -3.22 3.18 -12.21
CA ILE A 191 -1.84 3.68 -12.07
C ILE A 191 -1.77 5.13 -12.56
N ARG A 192 -1.46 6.05 -11.66
CA ARG A 192 -1.44 7.51 -11.89
C ARG A 192 -0.02 8.04 -11.86
N VAL A 193 0.27 8.99 -12.73
CA VAL A 193 1.58 9.64 -12.77
C VAL A 193 1.59 10.79 -11.77
N GLU A 194 2.57 10.79 -10.87
CA GLU A 194 2.86 11.89 -9.96
C GLU A 194 4.37 12.13 -9.86
N LYS A 195 4.76 13.37 -9.54
CA LYS A 195 6.18 13.73 -9.36
C LYS A 195 6.73 13.09 -8.09
N LEU A 196 8.05 12.92 -8.02
CA LEU A 196 8.79 12.45 -6.82
C LEU A 196 8.57 10.98 -6.42
N HIS A 197 8.05 10.15 -7.34
CA HIS A 197 7.84 8.72 -7.14
C HIS A 197 8.88 7.87 -7.90
N SER A 198 10.14 8.34 -7.96
CA SER A 198 11.23 7.61 -8.63
C SER A 198 11.82 6.48 -7.79
N THR A 199 11.54 6.43 -6.48
CA THR A 199 12.15 5.46 -5.54
C THR A 199 11.15 4.42 -5.00
N HIS A 200 9.85 4.68 -5.13
CA HIS A 200 8.76 3.91 -4.54
C HIS A 200 7.48 4.14 -5.35
N PHE A 201 6.47 3.31 -5.14
CA PHE A 201 5.10 3.65 -5.48
C PHE A 201 4.31 4.03 -4.24
N HIS A 202 3.38 4.96 -4.42
CA HIS A 202 2.42 5.35 -3.41
C HIS A 202 1.13 4.57 -3.65
N MET A 203 0.73 3.72 -2.72
CA MET A 203 -0.54 3.02 -2.75
C MET A 203 -1.59 3.79 -1.95
N ARG A 204 -2.79 3.97 -2.53
CA ARG A 204 -3.95 4.54 -1.86
C ARG A 204 -5.12 3.57 -1.92
N ILE A 205 -5.73 3.25 -0.79
CA ILE A 205 -6.96 2.45 -0.73
C ILE A 205 -8.22 3.33 -0.73
N ASN A 206 -9.36 2.74 -1.07
CA ASN A 206 -10.66 3.39 -0.96
C ASN A 206 -11.01 3.70 0.49
N CYS A 207 -11.89 4.67 0.72
CA CYS A 207 -12.54 4.82 2.02
C CYS A 207 -13.24 3.51 2.41
N PRO A 208 -13.00 2.96 3.61
CA PRO A 208 -13.78 1.83 4.11
C PRO A 208 -15.27 2.18 4.15
N ALA A 209 -16.13 1.21 3.83
CA ALA A 209 -17.58 1.44 3.80
C ALA A 209 -18.15 1.79 5.19
N THR A 210 -17.47 1.38 6.24
CA THR A 210 -17.78 1.65 7.65
C THR A 210 -17.40 3.06 8.09
N ASP A 211 -16.48 3.71 7.39
CA ASP A 211 -15.90 5.00 7.78
C ASP A 211 -16.69 6.16 7.17
N LEU A 212 -17.86 6.45 7.75
CA LEU A 212 -18.81 7.43 7.22
C LEU A 212 -18.26 8.87 7.13
N THR A 213 -17.19 9.16 7.88
CA THR A 213 -16.52 10.47 7.88
C THR A 213 -15.36 10.56 6.89
N CYS A 214 -14.98 9.44 6.25
CA CYS A 214 -13.99 9.39 5.19
C CYS A 214 -14.53 10.05 3.92
N LYS A 215 -13.72 10.89 3.28
CA LYS A 215 -14.09 11.58 2.03
C LYS A 215 -13.40 10.90 0.85
N PRO A 216 -14.13 10.26 -0.06
CA PRO A 216 -13.52 9.62 -1.22
C PRO A 216 -12.99 10.65 -2.22
N GLN A 217 -12.05 10.22 -3.05
CA GLN A 217 -11.58 10.99 -4.20
C GLN A 217 -12.45 10.67 -5.41
N ALA A 218 -12.62 11.63 -6.32
CA ALA A 218 -13.31 11.41 -7.60
C ALA A 218 -12.73 10.20 -8.36
N GLU A 219 -13.54 9.58 -9.21
CA GLU A 219 -13.10 8.44 -10.02
C GLU A 219 -12.01 8.81 -11.04
N VAL A 220 -11.21 7.83 -11.45
CA VAL A 220 -10.20 8.03 -12.50
C VAL A 220 -10.90 8.07 -13.86
N PRO A 221 -10.52 8.95 -14.80
CA PRO A 221 -11.07 8.93 -16.16
C PRO A 221 -10.94 7.55 -16.82
N ILE A 222 -11.92 7.18 -17.65
CA ILE A 222 -11.94 5.90 -18.38
C ILE A 222 -10.73 5.81 -19.31
N GLY A 223 -10.25 4.58 -19.51
CA GLY A 223 -9.12 4.25 -20.39
C GLY A 223 -7.85 3.93 -19.61
N SER A 224 -6.93 3.19 -20.24
CA SER A 224 -5.70 2.71 -19.58
C SER A 224 -4.73 3.84 -19.18
N GLY A 225 -4.89 5.03 -19.76
CA GLY A 225 -3.92 6.12 -19.62
C GLY A 225 -2.55 5.79 -20.21
N CYS A 226 -2.51 4.81 -21.13
CA CYS A 226 -1.45 4.53 -22.08
C CYS A 226 -1.85 5.06 -23.47
#